data_AF-X7ZWY7-F1
#
_entry.id   AF-X7ZWY7-F1
#
_cell.length_a   1.000
_cell.length_b   1.000
_cell.length_c   1.000
_cell.angle_alpha   90.00
_cell.angle_beta   90.00
_cell.angle_gamma   90.00
#
_symmetry.space_group_name_H-M   'P 1'
#
loop_
_entity.id
_entity.type
_entity.pdbx_description
1 polymer ?
#
loop_
_entity_poly.entity_id
_entity_poly.type
_entity_poly.pdbx_seq_one_letter_code
_entity_poly.pdbx_strand_id
1 'polypeptide(L)' 'METWSRGLERFNAARAKYNPAQFYDVDYADFVADPIGTVKAIYRHFGLTLTDEALAAMEKAHAESQTGPRPPNTGIR' A
#
# COMPACT_ATOMS: atom_id res chain seq x y z
N MET A 1 8.67 -18.47 12.61
CA MET A 1 8.97 -17.03 12.77
C MET A 1 10.11 -16.55 11.87
N GLU A 2 11.14 -17.36 11.56
CA GLU A 2 12.34 -16.89 10.81
C GLU A 2 12.13 -16.34 9.39
N THR A 3 11.15 -16.83 8.63
CA THR A 3 10.99 -16.45 7.21
C THR A 3 10.69 -14.97 7.03
N TRP A 4 9.85 -14.40 7.90
CA TRP A 4 9.41 -13.01 7.83
C TRP A 4 10.50 -12.04 8.30
N SER A 5 11.16 -12.33 9.43
CA SER A 5 12.27 -11.52 9.96
C SER A 5 13.42 -11.45 8.95
N ARG A 6 13.82 -12.60 8.39
CA ARG A 6 14.88 -12.66 7.38
C ARG A 6 14.53 -11.93 6.10
N GLY A 7 13.25 -11.95 5.69
CA GLY A 7 12.76 -11.19 4.55
C GLY A 7 12.91 -9.68 4.75
N LEU A 8 12.46 -9.18 5.91
CA LEU A 8 12.53 -7.76 6.25
C LEU A 8 13.97 -7.26 6.40
N GLU A 9 14.83 -8.03 7.07
CA GLU A 9 16.26 -7.69 7.21
C GLU A 9 16.94 -7.56 5.84
N ARG A 10 16.69 -8.53 4.93
CA ARG A 10 17.23 -8.48 3.57
C ARG A 10 16.71 -7.30 2.77
N PHE A 11 15.42 -6.99 2.89
CA PHE A 11 14.83 -5.81 2.24
C PHE A 11 15.48 -4.52 2.74
N ASN A 12 15.60 -4.33 4.06
CA ASN A 12 16.19 -3.14 4.65
C ASN A 12 17.67 -2.97 4.25
N ALA A 13 18.45 -4.05 4.28
CA ALA A 13 19.85 -4.04 3.87
C ALA A 13 20.03 -3.73 2.37
N ALA A 14 19.11 -4.19 1.52
CA ALA A 14 19.12 -3.85 0.09
C ALA A 14 18.67 -2.41 -0.15
N ARG A 15 17.54 -1.98 0.44
CA ARG A 15 16.97 -0.63 0.31
C ARG A 15 17.98 0.47 0.66
N ALA A 16 18.80 0.26 1.69
CA ALA A 16 19.85 1.21 2.08
C ALA A 16 20.88 1.52 0.98
N LYS A 17 20.95 0.71 -0.08
CA LYS A 17 21.90 0.87 -1.20
C LYS A 17 21.30 1.61 -2.40
N TYR A 18 20.00 1.89 -2.41
CA TYR A 18 19.28 2.47 -3.53
C TYR A 18 18.75 3.86 -3.19
N ASN A 19 18.30 4.60 -4.21
CA ASN A 19 17.73 5.93 -4.01
C ASN A 19 16.44 5.82 -3.16
N PRO A 20 16.35 6.48 -2.00
CA PRO A 20 15.17 6.43 -1.14
C PRO A 20 13.88 6.88 -1.84
N ALA A 21 13.96 7.77 -2.84
CA ALA A 21 12.80 8.25 -3.61
C ALA A 21 12.15 7.17 -4.49
N GLN A 22 12.76 5.98 -4.60
CA GLN A 22 12.18 4.82 -5.27
C GLN A 22 11.32 3.96 -4.33
N PHE A 23 11.20 4.34 -3.04
CA PHE A 23 10.48 3.58 -2.03
C PHE A 23 9.48 4.46 -1.30
N TYR A 24 8.26 3.94 -1.15
CA TYR A 24 7.20 4.55 -0.35
C TYR A 24 6.69 3.52 0.67
N ASP A 25 6.69 3.89 1.95
CA ASP A 25 6.15 3.05 3.02
C ASP A 25 4.69 3.44 3.27
N VAL A 26 3.82 2.44 3.34
CA VAL A 26 2.40 2.62 3.64
C VAL A 26 2.16 2.07 5.03
N ASP A 27 1.70 2.92 5.95
CA ASP A 27 1.17 2.46 7.23
C ASP A 27 -0.20 1.81 7.01
N TYR A 28 -0.41 0.65 7.62
CA TYR A 28 -1.66 -0.10 7.44
C TYR A 28 -2.86 0.62 8.04
N ALA A 29 -2.70 1.31 9.18
CA ALA A 29 -3.80 2.04 9.81
C ALA A 29 -4.23 3.23 8.95
N ASP A 30 -3.26 3.98 8.42
CA ASP A 30 -3.53 5.09 7.49
C ASP A 30 -4.20 4.58 6.21
N PHE A 31 -3.75 3.44 5.68
CA PHE A 31 -4.36 2.83 4.51
C PHE A 31 -5.81 2.40 4.74
N VAL A 32 -6.11 1.75 5.86
CA VAL A 32 -7.50 1.34 6.17
C VAL A 32 -8.39 2.55 6.41
N ALA A 33 -7.87 3.63 7.01
CA ALA A 33 -8.61 4.85 7.26
C ALA A 33 -8.92 5.63 5.96
N ASP A 34 -7.97 5.70 5.04
CA ASP A 34 -8.14 6.38 3.74
C ASP A 34 -7.35 5.70 2.60
N PRO A 35 -7.92 4.67 1.96
CA PRO A 35 -7.27 3.95 0.87
C PRO A 35 -7.00 4.82 -0.36
N ILE A 36 -7.95 5.70 -0.70
CA ILE A 36 -7.84 6.57 -1.88
C ILE A 36 -6.85 7.70 -1.64
N GLY A 37 -6.83 8.29 -0.45
CA GLY A 37 -5.80 9.24 -0.03
C GLY A 37 -4.40 8.63 -0.07
N THR A 38 -4.27 7.37 0.38
CA THR A 38 -3.01 6.61 0.30
C THR A 38 -2.52 6.46 -1.14
N VAL A 39 -3.40 6.07 -2.07
CA VAL A 39 -3.04 5.96 -3.49
C VAL A 39 -2.63 7.31 -4.07
N LYS A 40 -3.37 8.38 -3.78
CA LYS A 40 -3.02 9.75 -4.21
C LYS A 40 -1.63 10.15 -3.70
N ALA A 41 -1.28 9.77 -2.47
CA ALA A 41 0.04 10.03 -1.90
C ALA A 41 1.16 9.24 -2.60
N ILE A 42 0.92 7.98 -2.96
CA ILE A 42 1.86 7.15 -3.74
C ILE A 42 2.14 7.78 -5.11
N TYR A 43 1.10 8.16 -5.86
CA TYR A 43 1.26 8.82 -7.17
C TYR A 43 2.06 10.12 -7.05
N ARG A 44 1.74 10.94 -6.05
CA ARG A 44 2.48 12.18 -5.77
C ARG A 44 3.95 11.92 -5.44
N HIS A 45 4.25 10.92 -4.61
CA HIS A 45 5.62 10.61 -4.21
C HIS A 45 6.49 10.22 -5.40
N PHE A 46 5.96 9.41 -6.33
CA PHE A 46 6.68 8.97 -7.51
C PHE A 46 6.59 9.93 -8.70
N GLY A 47 5.91 11.07 -8.55
CA GLY A 47 5.72 12.04 -9.63
C GLY A 47 4.90 11.50 -10.80
N LEU A 48 3.99 10.57 -10.55
CA LEU A 48 3.16 9.94 -11.55
C LEU A 48 1.84 10.71 -11.71
N THR A 49 1.36 10.80 -12.95
CA THR A 49 0.04 11.37 -13.24
C THR A 49 -1.05 10.39 -12.84
N LEU A 50 -1.92 10.79 -11.91
CA LEU A 50 -3.15 10.06 -11.60
C LEU A 50 -4.27 10.60 -12.48
N THR A 51 -4.76 9.78 -13.41
CA THR A 51 -5.89 10.15 -14.26
C THR A 51 -7.22 9.99 -13.53
N ASP A 52 -8.23 10.75 -13.95
CA ASP A 52 -9.58 10.65 -13.39
C ASP A 52 -10.18 9.25 -13.60
N GLU A 53 -9.87 8.61 -14.74
CA GLU A 53 -10.30 7.23 -15.03
C GLU A 53 -9.68 6.22 -14.06
N ALA A 54 -8.37 6.32 -13.80
CA ALA A 54 -7.69 5.44 -12.85
C ALA A 54 -8.22 5.64 -11.42
N LEU A 55 -8.45 6.90 -11.03
CA LEU A 55 -9.06 7.23 -9.75
C LEU A 55 -10.46 6.62 -9.61
N ALA A 56 -11.33 6.82 -10.61
CA ALA A 56 -12.69 6.28 -10.61
C ALA A 56 -12.71 4.74 -10.57
N ALA A 57 -11.80 4.07 -11.29
CA ALA A 57 -11.68 2.62 -11.26
C ALA A 57 -11.27 2.11 -9.86
N MET A 58 -10.35 2.80 -9.18
CA MET A 58 -9.92 2.44 -7.83
C MET A 58 -10.99 2.71 -6.78
N GLU A 59 -11.73 3.82 -6.89
CA GLU A 59 -12.88 4.11 -6.04
C GLU A 59 -13.97 3.04 -6.18
N LYS A 60 -14.27 2.62 -7.41
CA LYS A 60 -15.20 1.52 -7.68
C LYS A 60 -14.73 0.21 -7.06
N ALA A 61 -13.47 -0.19 -7.28
CA ALA A 61 -12.92 -1.41 -6.72
C ALA A 61 -12.91 -1.40 -5.18
N HIS A 62 -12.64 -0.23 -4.57
CA HIS A 62 -12.73 -0.07 -3.12
C HIS A 62 -14.18 -0.26 -2.62
N ALA A 63 -15.15 0.39 -3.26
CA ALA A 63 -16.57 0.22 -2.91
C ALA A 63 -17.02 -1.25 -3.04
N GLU A 64 -16.62 -1.94 -4.10
CA GLU A 64 -16.90 -3.37 -4.28
C GLU A 64 -16.29 -4.22 -3.15
N SER A 65 -15.06 -3.92 -2.73
CA SER A 65 -14.37 -4.63 -1.64
C SER A 65 -15.08 -4.53 -0.28
N GLN A 66 -15.85 -3.47 -0.06
CA GLN A 66 -16.65 -3.29 1.16
C GLN A 66 -17.96 -4.11 1.15
N THR A 67 -18.42 -4.55 -0.02
CA THR A 67 -19.68 -5.27 -0.21
C THR A 67 -19.53 -6.79 -0.30
N GLY A 68 -18.29 -7.29 -0.39
CA GLY A 68 -17.97 -8.73 -0.46
C GLY A 68 -18.17 -9.46 0.88
N PRO A 69 -18.29 -10.81 0.87
CA PRO A 69 -18.39 -11.59 2.10
C PRO A 69 -17.13 -11.36 2.95
N ARG A 70 -17.35 -10.87 4.19
CA ARG A 70 -16.43 -10.61 5.32
C ARG A 70 -14.92 -10.55 4.97
N PRO A 71 -14.21 -9.47 5.31
CA PRO A 71 -12.77 -9.38 5.05
C PRO A 71 -12.02 -10.57 5.66
N PRO A 72 -10.95 -11.05 5.01
CA PRO A 72 -10.14 -12.15 5.52
C PRO A 72 -9.68 -11.80 6.94
N ASN A 73 -10.01 -12.68 7.89
CA ASN A 73 -9.58 -12.58 9.27
C ASN A 73 -8.06 -12.74 9.30
N THR A 74 -7.34 -11.64 9.20
CA THR A 74 -5.88 -11.62 9.37
C THR A 74 -5.65 -11.58 10.87
N GLY A 75 -5.81 -12.73 11.52
CA GLY A 75 -5.60 -12.90 12.94
C GLY A 75 -4.14 -12.72 13.29
N ILE A 76 -3.72 -11.47 13.46
CA ILE A 76 -2.51 -11.11 14.18
C ILE A 76 -2.99 -10.53 15.50
N ARG A 77 -2.99 -11.38 16.53
CA ARG A 77 -3.05 -10.97 17.94
C ARG A 77 -1.67 -10.55 18.39
#